data_AF-A0A8C1P7D5-F1
#
_entry.id   AF-A0A8C1P7D5-F1
#
_cell.length_a   1.000
_cell.length_b   1.000
_cell.length_c   1.000
_cell.angle_alpha   90.00
_cell.angle_beta   90.00
_cell.angle_gamma   90.00
#
_symmetry.space_group_name_H-M   'P 1'
#
loop_
_entity.id
_entity.type
_entity.pdbx_description
1 polymer ?
#
loop_
_entity_poly.entity_id
_entity_poly.type
_entity_poly.pdbx_seq_one_letter_code
_entity_poly.pdbx_strand_id
1 'polypeptide(L)'
;MLSVRGLCFLLTLFLSSFFGSVFMLGPVLPLMLLSPAWYRWVTDRIVATWLTLPVVRRSASWDTARASLLTVQSRCLMCVCVCAGWAMQVASFIFIRRRWEGDRSHMANTLQYFCHLQVPLELLLFPEGTDLTENTRARSDEFAEKNALPKYEYVLHPRTTGFTFIVNTLRKGDNLDAVHDITVAYPQNIPQTERHLLLGLFPREIHFHVRRFSAACLPSSEERLQRWCQERWREKEQRLRDFYRSEPRRFDEPEARVPPCKSELRVTLIKAASLLYWSAFISLCCAGLWLWTPLRLYFLLMVIFFLGQQRVTGGVELMELACHRRWSGAQVKQD
;
A
#
# COMPACT_ATOMS: atom_id res chain seq x y z
N MET A 1 7.17 -29.81 2.12
CA MET A 1 7.53 -29.59 3.55
C MET A 1 7.52 -28.08 3.81
N LEU A 2 6.97 -27.63 4.94
CA LEU A 2 6.98 -26.21 5.31
C LEU A 2 8.42 -25.76 5.57
N SER A 3 8.77 -24.56 5.10
CA SER A 3 10.10 -24.01 5.36
C SER A 3 10.11 -23.36 6.74
N VAL A 4 11.01 -23.81 7.63
CA VAL A 4 11.21 -23.18 8.95
C VAL A 4 11.47 -21.68 8.79
N ARG A 5 12.25 -21.31 7.76
CA ARG A 5 12.52 -19.90 7.42
C ARG A 5 11.26 -19.13 7.05
N GLY A 6 10.39 -19.73 6.24
CA GLY A 6 9.10 -19.15 5.85
C GLY A 6 8.17 -18.95 7.04
N LEU A 7 8.09 -19.94 7.93
CA LEU A 7 7.30 -19.86 9.16
C LEU A 7 7.82 -18.77 10.11
N CYS A 8 9.13 -18.73 10.36
CA CYS A 8 9.74 -17.68 11.19
C CYS A 8 9.50 -16.29 10.62
N PHE A 9 9.59 -16.14 9.29
CA PHE A 9 9.32 -14.86 8.61
C PHE A 9 7.87 -14.41 8.83
N LEU A 10 6.89 -15.30 8.61
CA LEU A 10 5.48 -14.96 8.79
C LEU A 10 5.12 -14.69 10.25
N LEU A 11 5.68 -15.45 11.19
CA LEU A 11 5.49 -15.20 12.62
C LEU A 11 6.06 -13.84 13.02
N THR A 12 7.27 -13.51 12.54
CA THR A 12 7.90 -12.20 12.81
C THR A 12 7.09 -11.07 12.19
N LEU A 13 6.60 -11.22 10.96
CA LEU A 13 5.75 -10.25 10.29
C LEU A 13 4.43 -10.03 11.04
N PHE A 14 3.79 -11.12 11.47
CA PHE A 14 2.56 -11.07 12.25
C PHE A 14 2.76 -10.37 13.59
N LEU A 15 3.75 -10.80 14.39
CA LEU A 15 4.01 -10.25 15.71
C LEU A 15 4.48 -8.79 15.64
N SER A 16 5.32 -8.43 14.67
CA SER A 16 5.76 -7.04 14.47
C SER A 16 4.61 -6.12 14.04
N SER A 17 3.67 -6.60 13.22
CA SER A 17 2.47 -5.84 12.84
C SER A 17 1.51 -5.67 14.01
N PHE A 18 1.29 -6.75 14.77
CA PHE A 18 0.40 -6.74 15.93
C PHE A 18 0.92 -5.85 17.05
N PHE A 19 2.15 -6.08 17.52
CA PHE A 19 2.77 -5.25 18.55
C PHE A 19 3.08 -3.84 18.05
N GLY A 20 3.42 -3.66 16.77
CA GLY A 20 3.58 -2.34 16.17
C GLY A 20 2.29 -1.51 16.23
N SER A 21 1.15 -2.11 15.90
CA SER A 21 -0.15 -1.44 15.98
C SER A 21 -0.50 -1.00 17.41
N VAL A 22 -0.23 -1.86 18.39
CA VAL A 22 -0.58 -1.58 19.79
C VAL A 22 0.42 -0.63 20.46
N PHE A 23 1.72 -0.91 20.37
CA PHE A 23 2.74 -0.20 21.16
C PHE A 23 3.44 0.93 20.43
N MET A 24 3.48 0.93 19.09
CA MET A 24 4.07 2.05 18.33
C MET A 24 2.98 3.03 17.88
N LEU A 25 1.88 2.53 17.31
CA LEU A 25 0.82 3.38 16.77
C LEU A 25 -0.24 3.78 17.81
N GLY A 26 -0.58 2.87 18.73
CA GLY A 26 -1.57 3.10 19.80
C GLY A 26 -1.36 4.40 20.61
N PRO A 27 -0.13 4.72 21.08
CA PRO A 27 0.12 5.95 21.84
C PRO A 27 -0.10 7.24 21.05
N VAL A 28 -0.08 7.17 19.71
CA VAL A 28 -0.24 8.33 18.83
C VAL A 28 -1.71 8.63 18.54
N LEU A 29 -2.62 7.67 18.78
CA LEU A 29 -4.05 7.83 18.48
C LEU A 29 -4.69 9.09 19.12
N PRO A 30 -4.43 9.45 20.39
CA PRO A 30 -5.02 10.66 20.97
C PRO A 30 -4.65 11.95 20.24
N LEU A 31 -3.49 11.98 19.55
CA LEU A 31 -3.04 13.13 18.78
C LEU A 31 -4.01 13.47 17.63
N MET A 32 -4.78 12.50 17.13
CA MET A 32 -5.79 12.74 16.08
C MET A 32 -6.87 13.72 16.52
N LEU A 33 -7.15 13.79 17.84
CA LEU A 33 -8.14 14.70 18.42
C LEU A 33 -7.58 16.11 18.61
N LEU A 34 -6.26 16.24 18.79
CA LEU A 34 -5.58 17.50 19.07
C LEU A 34 -5.12 18.21 17.81
N SER A 35 -4.56 17.46 16.85
CA SER A 35 -4.12 18.01 15.57
C SER A 35 -4.02 16.90 14.52
N PRO A 36 -4.96 16.85 13.55
CA PRO A 36 -4.95 15.86 12.48
C PRO A 36 -3.65 15.88 11.66
N ALA A 37 -3.07 17.08 11.43
CA ALA A 37 -1.83 17.22 10.68
C ALA A 37 -0.63 16.59 11.41
N TRP A 38 -0.49 16.86 12.72
CA TRP A 38 0.57 16.25 13.54
C TRP A 38 0.38 14.75 13.68
N TYR A 39 -0.86 14.29 13.88
CA TYR A 39 -1.18 12.87 13.90
C TYR A 39 -0.71 12.17 12.63
N ARG A 40 -1.05 12.73 11.46
CA ARG A 40 -0.64 12.17 10.15
C ARG A 40 0.87 12.16 9.99
N TRP A 41 1.52 13.28 10.28
CA TRP A 41 2.99 13.40 10.20
C TRP A 41 3.73 12.38 11.08
N VAL A 42 3.32 12.21 12.35
CA VAL A 42 3.94 11.22 13.25
C VAL A 42 3.66 9.80 12.78
N THR A 43 2.40 9.52 12.43
CA THR A 43 1.97 8.19 12.00
C THR A 43 2.70 7.74 10.74
N ASP A 44 2.82 8.61 9.73
CA ASP A 44 3.57 8.33 8.51
C ASP A 44 5.03 8.01 8.79
N ARG A 45 5.66 8.71 9.73
CA ARG A 45 7.06 8.44 10.11
C ARG A 45 7.23 7.08 10.75
N ILE A 46 6.29 6.70 11.62
CA ILE A 46 6.29 5.39 12.28
C ILE A 46 6.06 4.28 11.25
N VAL A 47 5.02 4.42 10.41
CA VAL A 47 4.69 3.45 9.36
C VAL A 47 5.81 3.34 8.33
N ALA A 48 6.39 4.45 7.89
CA ALA A 48 7.54 4.44 6.99
C ALA A 48 8.72 3.72 7.63
N THR A 49 9.03 3.97 8.90
CA THR A 49 10.10 3.23 9.60
C THR A 49 9.79 1.74 9.68
N TRP A 50 8.53 1.38 9.94
CA TRP A 50 8.04 0.00 9.99
C TRP A 50 8.20 -0.72 8.64
N LEU A 51 7.83 -0.06 7.52
CA LEU A 51 7.90 -0.60 6.16
C LEU A 51 9.31 -0.55 5.52
N THR A 52 10.13 0.46 5.84
CA THR A 52 11.37 0.76 5.11
C THR A 52 12.65 0.27 5.80
N LEU A 53 12.58 -0.20 7.06
CA LEU A 53 13.75 -0.75 7.74
C LEU A 53 14.47 -1.86 6.94
N PRO A 54 13.82 -2.67 6.07
CA PRO A 54 14.57 -3.65 5.27
C PRO A 54 15.27 -3.14 3.99
N VAL A 55 14.90 -2.04 3.30
CA VAL A 55 15.49 -1.78 1.96
C VAL A 55 15.78 -0.32 1.56
N VAL A 56 14.93 0.68 1.80
CA VAL A 56 15.07 1.97 1.09
C VAL A 56 15.14 3.15 2.05
N ARG A 57 16.31 3.44 2.61
CA ARG A 57 16.52 4.71 3.32
C ARG A 57 17.39 5.75 2.60
N ARG A 58 18.20 5.42 1.61
CA ARG A 58 19.05 6.43 0.92
C ARG A 58 19.60 5.94 -0.42
N SER A 59 18.82 6.02 -1.49
CA SER A 59 19.37 6.09 -2.85
C SER A 59 18.34 6.75 -3.76
N ALA A 60 18.74 7.85 -4.39
CA ALA A 60 17.91 8.80 -5.13
C ALA A 60 17.08 9.75 -4.25
N SER A 61 16.98 10.98 -4.73
CA SER A 61 16.40 12.21 -4.19
C SER A 61 14.90 12.14 -3.88
N TRP A 62 14.48 11.13 -3.12
CA TRP A 62 13.10 10.94 -2.72
C TRP A 62 12.91 11.48 -1.30
N ASP A 63 12.16 12.58 -1.19
CA ASP A 63 11.53 13.04 0.06
C ASP A 63 10.43 12.04 0.53
N THR A 64 10.60 10.74 0.34
CA THR A 64 9.65 9.67 0.72
C THR A 64 9.47 9.57 2.24
N ALA A 65 10.37 10.16 3.03
CA ALA A 65 10.10 10.32 4.46
C ALA A 65 8.90 11.24 4.73
N ARG A 66 8.55 12.17 3.83
CA ARG A 66 7.40 13.09 3.98
C ARG A 66 6.10 12.56 3.38
N ALA A 67 6.14 11.49 2.58
CA ALA A 67 4.97 11.04 1.84
C ALA A 67 4.11 10.07 2.65
N SER A 68 2.81 10.34 2.72
CA SER A 68 1.82 9.39 3.21
C SER A 68 1.61 8.31 2.15
N LEU A 69 2.03 7.08 2.44
CA LEU A 69 1.79 5.93 1.56
C LEU A 69 0.34 5.48 1.73
N LEU A 70 -0.53 5.89 0.79
CA LEU A 70 -1.86 5.35 0.66
C LEU A 70 -1.87 4.22 -0.35
N THR A 71 -2.53 3.12 0.01
CA THR A 71 -2.81 2.05 -0.93
C THR A 71 -4.32 1.88 -1.04
N VAL A 72 -4.84 1.81 -2.28
CA VAL A 72 -6.22 1.43 -2.53
C VAL A 72 -6.29 -0.08 -2.54
N GLN A 73 -7.00 -0.66 -1.58
CA GLN A 73 -7.11 -2.11 -1.41
C GLN A 73 -8.56 -2.54 -1.29
N SER A 74 -8.84 -3.75 -1.79
CA SER A 74 -10.15 -4.36 -1.56
C SER A 74 -10.29 -4.79 -0.09
N ARG A 75 -11.46 -4.57 0.52
CA ARG A 75 -11.76 -4.99 1.91
C ARG A 75 -11.57 -6.48 2.18
N CYS A 76 -11.55 -7.34 1.16
CA CYS A 76 -11.42 -8.79 1.32
C CYS A 76 -10.13 -9.21 2.05
N LEU A 77 -9.02 -8.46 1.89
CA LEU A 77 -7.76 -8.74 2.61
C LEU A 77 -7.84 -8.49 4.12
N MET A 78 -8.74 -7.61 4.57
CA MET A 78 -8.89 -7.25 5.98
C MET A 78 -9.43 -8.41 6.83
N CYS A 79 -10.21 -9.31 6.24
CA CYS A 79 -10.79 -10.45 6.94
C CYS A 79 -9.75 -11.53 7.31
N VAL A 80 -8.60 -11.58 6.64
CA VAL A 80 -7.60 -12.64 6.85
C VAL A 80 -6.55 -12.24 7.89
N CYS A 81 -6.30 -10.94 8.11
CA CYS A 81 -5.28 -10.46 9.04
C CYS A 81 -5.81 -9.33 9.92
N VAL A 82 -6.56 -9.66 10.98
CA VAL A 82 -7.06 -8.70 12.00
C VAL A 82 -5.95 -7.76 12.48
N CYS A 83 -4.73 -8.27 12.63
CA CYS A 83 -3.58 -7.52 13.14
C CYS A 83 -2.97 -6.56 12.10
N ALA A 84 -2.81 -7.00 10.85
CA ALA A 84 -2.33 -6.13 9.77
C ALA A 84 -3.38 -5.08 9.39
N GLY A 85 -4.66 -5.42 9.52
CA GLY A 85 -5.77 -4.50 9.31
C GLY A 85 -5.67 -3.25 10.18
N TRP A 86 -5.27 -3.37 11.45
CA TRP A 86 -5.12 -2.21 12.34
C TRP A 86 -4.04 -1.24 11.87
N ALA A 87 -2.87 -1.76 11.50
CA ALA A 87 -1.79 -0.95 10.94
C ALA A 87 -2.22 -0.26 9.64
N MET A 88 -2.93 -0.96 8.75
CA MET A 88 -3.42 -0.41 7.48
C MET A 88 -4.48 0.68 7.69
N GLN A 89 -5.35 0.52 8.68
CA GLN A 89 -6.36 1.53 9.04
C GLN A 89 -5.70 2.80 9.59
N VAL A 90 -4.71 2.65 10.47
CA VAL A 90 -3.92 3.79 10.98
C VAL A 90 -3.11 4.44 9.86
N ALA A 91 -2.63 3.67 8.88
CA ALA A 91 -1.99 4.18 7.67
C ALA A 91 -2.96 4.83 6.66
N SER A 92 -4.26 4.91 6.96
CA SER A 92 -5.32 5.50 6.12
C SER A 92 -5.50 4.84 4.75
N PHE A 93 -5.37 3.51 4.68
CA PHE A 93 -5.62 2.77 3.44
C PHE A 93 -7.08 2.94 2.99
N ILE A 94 -7.31 3.09 1.67
CA ILE A 94 -8.65 3.25 1.11
C ILE A 94 -9.24 1.86 0.86
N PHE A 95 -10.15 1.47 1.73
CA PHE A 95 -10.77 0.15 1.73
C PHE A 95 -12.09 0.15 0.94
N ILE A 96 -12.04 -0.34 -0.30
CA ILE A 96 -13.21 -0.40 -1.20
C ILE A 96 -14.00 -1.71 -1.11
N ARG A 97 -15.33 -1.63 -1.21
CA ARG A 97 -16.27 -2.77 -1.24
C ARG A 97 -16.61 -3.25 -2.64
N ARG A 98 -15.98 -2.67 -3.67
CA ARG A 98 -16.28 -2.92 -5.10
C ARG A 98 -17.73 -2.53 -5.44
N ARG A 99 -18.28 -1.53 -4.74
CA ARG A 99 -19.61 -0.93 -5.00
C ARG A 99 -19.46 0.58 -5.11
N TRP A 100 -19.53 1.08 -6.34
CA TRP A 100 -19.18 2.46 -6.67
C TRP A 100 -19.95 3.51 -5.85
N GLU A 101 -21.26 3.35 -5.71
CA GLU A 101 -22.13 4.31 -5.01
C GLU A 101 -21.66 4.60 -3.57
N GLY A 102 -21.31 3.55 -2.81
CA GLY A 102 -20.79 3.69 -1.45
C GLY A 102 -19.32 4.12 -1.43
N ASP A 103 -18.50 3.48 -2.26
CA ASP A 103 -17.03 3.68 -2.25
C ASP A 103 -16.63 5.09 -2.73
N ARG A 104 -17.40 5.70 -3.63
CA ARG A 104 -17.14 7.05 -4.18
C ARG A 104 -17.07 8.10 -3.07
N SER A 105 -18.04 8.10 -2.15
CA SER A 105 -18.11 9.09 -1.07
C SER A 105 -16.92 8.95 -0.11
N HIS A 106 -16.58 7.73 0.27
CA HIS A 106 -15.43 7.45 1.12
C HIS A 106 -14.13 7.88 0.46
N MET A 107 -13.90 7.49 -0.80
CA MET A 107 -12.71 7.85 -1.56
C MET A 107 -12.60 9.38 -1.75
N ALA A 108 -13.71 10.07 -2.04
CA ALA A 108 -13.76 11.52 -2.15
C ALA A 108 -13.29 12.20 -0.86
N ASN A 109 -13.88 11.79 0.28
CA ASN A 109 -13.57 12.37 1.58
C ASN A 109 -12.10 12.15 1.96
N THR A 110 -11.57 10.95 1.69
CA THR A 110 -10.16 10.65 1.96
C THR A 110 -9.23 11.49 1.10
N LEU A 111 -9.47 11.57 -0.22
CA LEU A 111 -8.63 12.36 -1.12
C LEU A 111 -8.68 13.85 -0.77
N GLN A 112 -9.86 14.39 -0.48
CA GLN A 112 -10.04 15.79 -0.05
C GLN A 112 -9.30 16.08 1.25
N TYR A 113 -9.34 15.15 2.22
CA TYR A 113 -8.58 15.26 3.46
C TYR A 113 -7.08 15.44 3.20
N PHE A 114 -6.48 14.61 2.34
CA PHE A 114 -5.06 14.74 2.01
C PHE A 114 -4.76 16.01 1.22
N CYS A 115 -5.66 16.44 0.32
CA CYS A 115 -5.53 17.74 -0.35
C CYS A 115 -5.59 18.91 0.65
N HIS A 116 -6.46 18.88 1.67
CA HIS A 116 -6.55 19.93 2.68
C HIS A 116 -5.31 19.97 3.58
N LEU A 117 -4.75 18.82 3.94
CA LEU A 117 -3.55 18.75 4.77
C LEU A 117 -2.29 19.22 4.03
N GLN A 118 -2.30 19.28 2.70
CA GLN A 118 -1.14 19.66 1.87
C GLN A 118 0.10 18.81 2.19
N VAL A 119 -0.13 17.54 2.57
CA VAL A 119 0.94 16.56 2.80
C VAL A 119 1.25 15.83 1.50
N PRO A 120 2.53 15.53 1.20
CA PRO A 120 2.87 14.73 0.04
C PRO A 120 2.15 13.37 0.09
N LEU A 121 1.39 13.06 -0.97
CA LEU A 121 0.57 11.86 -1.06
C LEU A 121 1.18 10.90 -2.08
N GLU A 122 1.47 9.66 -1.67
CA GLU A 122 1.83 8.59 -2.58
C GLU A 122 0.71 7.54 -2.60
N LEU A 123 -0.01 7.45 -3.72
CA LEU A 123 -1.15 6.56 -3.86
C LEU A 123 -0.83 5.38 -4.78
N LEU A 124 -0.78 4.17 -4.21
CA LEU A 124 -0.64 2.92 -4.95
C LEU A 124 -2.04 2.36 -5.30
N LEU A 125 -2.27 2.16 -6.61
CA LEU A 125 -3.52 1.66 -7.16
C LEU A 125 -3.26 0.43 -8.04
N PHE A 126 -4.10 -0.60 -7.87
CA PHE A 126 -4.19 -1.76 -8.76
C PHE A 126 -5.54 -1.74 -9.49
N PRO A 127 -5.63 -1.15 -10.70
CA PRO A 127 -6.88 -1.04 -11.45
C PRO A 127 -7.55 -2.38 -11.79
N GLU A 128 -6.80 -3.48 -11.83
CA GLU A 128 -7.32 -4.85 -12.00
C GLU A 128 -8.25 -5.24 -10.84
N GLY A 129 -7.96 -4.73 -9.64
CA GLY A 129 -8.75 -4.90 -8.43
C GLY A 129 -8.69 -6.29 -7.82
N THR A 130 -7.88 -7.20 -8.37
CA THR A 130 -7.68 -8.59 -7.91
C THR A 130 -6.39 -9.15 -8.48
N ASP A 131 -5.89 -10.24 -7.90
CA ASP A 131 -4.71 -10.94 -8.41
C ASP A 131 -5.03 -11.75 -9.68
N LEU A 132 -4.00 -11.91 -10.52
CA LEU A 132 -4.04 -12.75 -11.71
C LEU A 132 -4.00 -14.23 -11.29
N THR A 133 -5.12 -14.92 -11.49
CA THR A 133 -5.32 -16.35 -11.27
C THR A 133 -6.07 -16.91 -12.47
N GLU A 134 -6.07 -18.22 -12.66
CA GLU A 134 -6.83 -18.85 -13.76
C GLU A 134 -8.32 -18.45 -13.75
N ASN A 135 -8.94 -18.40 -12.57
CA ASN A 135 -10.33 -17.98 -12.41
C ASN A 135 -10.55 -16.49 -12.75
N THR A 136 -9.69 -15.60 -12.25
CA THR A 136 -9.82 -14.15 -12.52
C THR A 136 -9.50 -13.82 -13.98
N ARG A 137 -8.59 -14.56 -14.61
CA ARG A 137 -8.29 -14.50 -16.05
C ARG A 137 -9.49 -14.93 -16.88
N ALA A 138 -10.11 -16.08 -16.59
CA ALA A 138 -11.30 -16.54 -17.32
C ALA A 138 -12.43 -15.49 -17.29
N ARG A 139 -12.66 -14.85 -16.14
CA ARG A 139 -13.64 -13.76 -16.02
C ARG A 139 -13.25 -12.50 -16.80
N SER A 140 -11.96 -12.20 -16.88
CA SER A 140 -11.44 -11.10 -17.70
C SER A 140 -11.58 -11.40 -19.20
N ASP A 141 -11.40 -12.66 -19.60
CA ASP A 141 -11.59 -13.10 -20.99
C ASP A 141 -13.07 -13.02 -21.41
N GLU A 142 -14.00 -13.44 -20.55
CA GLU A 142 -15.44 -13.26 -20.78
C GLU A 142 -15.81 -11.77 -20.94
N PHE A 143 -15.22 -10.90 -20.13
CA PHE A 143 -15.40 -9.45 -20.26
C PHE A 143 -14.83 -8.95 -21.58
N ALA A 144 -13.65 -9.43 -21.98
CA ALA A 144 -13.02 -9.04 -23.24
C ALA A 144 -13.88 -9.45 -24.44
N GLU A 145 -14.39 -10.68 -24.47
CA GLU A 145 -15.28 -11.17 -25.53
C GLU A 145 -16.56 -10.34 -25.65
N LYS A 146 -17.23 -10.05 -24.52
CA LYS A 146 -18.45 -9.24 -24.49
C LYS A 146 -18.26 -7.81 -25.01
N ASN A 147 -17.05 -7.27 -24.88
CA ASN A 147 -16.73 -5.90 -25.27
C ASN A 147 -15.86 -5.83 -26.53
N ALA A 148 -15.67 -6.95 -27.25
CA ALA A 148 -14.81 -7.04 -28.43
C ALA A 148 -13.37 -6.54 -28.20
N LEU A 149 -12.82 -6.83 -27.02
CA LEU A 149 -11.44 -6.50 -26.63
C LEU A 149 -10.52 -7.72 -26.81
N PRO A 150 -9.20 -7.50 -27.00
CA PRO A 150 -8.23 -8.60 -27.01
C PRO A 150 -8.17 -9.29 -25.64
N LYS A 151 -7.92 -10.59 -25.66
CA LYS A 151 -7.63 -11.37 -24.44
C LYS A 151 -6.19 -11.12 -24.00
N TYR A 152 -6.00 -11.00 -22.70
CA TYR A 152 -4.68 -10.78 -22.08
C TYR A 152 -4.23 -12.03 -21.33
N GLU A 153 -2.92 -12.25 -21.32
CA GLU A 153 -2.30 -13.44 -20.73
C GLU A 153 -1.54 -13.12 -19.45
N TYR A 154 -0.92 -11.94 -19.37
CA TYR A 154 -0.03 -11.55 -18.29
C TYR A 154 -0.62 -10.46 -17.38
N VAL A 155 -1.73 -9.83 -17.79
CA VAL A 155 -2.47 -8.82 -16.99
C VAL A 155 -3.98 -9.02 -17.12
N LEU A 156 -4.76 -8.51 -16.18
CA LEU A 156 -6.22 -8.41 -16.30
C LEU A 156 -6.63 -7.06 -16.91
N HIS A 157 -7.81 -7.00 -17.53
CA HIS A 157 -8.34 -5.71 -18.02
C HIS A 157 -8.58 -4.73 -16.86
N PRO A 158 -8.11 -3.47 -16.95
CA PRO A 158 -8.19 -2.52 -15.85
C PRO A 158 -9.61 -1.97 -15.67
N ARG A 159 -10.03 -1.79 -14.41
CA ARG A 159 -11.23 -1.03 -14.04
C ARG A 159 -10.87 0.44 -13.94
N THR A 160 -11.34 1.24 -14.90
CA THR A 160 -10.89 2.62 -15.08
C THR A 160 -11.59 3.64 -14.19
N THR A 161 -12.80 3.36 -13.69
CA THR A 161 -13.62 4.31 -12.90
C THR A 161 -12.92 4.85 -11.66
N GLY A 162 -12.24 3.98 -10.89
CA GLY A 162 -11.50 4.42 -9.70
C GLY A 162 -10.30 5.30 -10.07
N PHE A 163 -9.57 4.91 -11.13
CA PHE A 163 -8.43 5.67 -11.64
C PHE A 163 -8.83 7.07 -12.10
N THR A 164 -9.87 7.20 -12.93
CA THR A 164 -10.31 8.51 -13.43
C THR A 164 -10.79 9.42 -12.32
N PHE A 165 -11.53 8.87 -11.36
CA PHE A 165 -12.00 9.62 -10.20
C PHE A 165 -10.86 10.15 -9.33
N ILE A 166 -9.86 9.31 -9.03
CA ILE A 166 -8.68 9.69 -8.25
C ILE A 166 -7.92 10.81 -8.94
N VAL A 167 -7.57 10.63 -10.22
CA VAL A 167 -6.79 11.61 -11.00
C VAL A 167 -7.53 12.95 -11.05
N ASN A 168 -8.83 12.94 -11.33
CA ASN A 168 -9.62 14.17 -11.40
C ASN A 168 -9.76 14.86 -10.04
N THR A 169 -9.88 14.09 -8.95
CA THR A 169 -9.99 14.67 -7.59
C THR A 169 -8.67 15.29 -7.14
N LEU A 170 -7.55 14.62 -7.36
CA LEU A 170 -6.23 15.13 -6.99
C LEU A 170 -5.82 16.34 -7.83
N ARG A 171 -6.20 16.40 -9.11
CA ARG A 171 -6.02 17.60 -9.95
C ARG A 171 -6.80 18.80 -9.43
N LYS A 172 -8.05 18.60 -9.02
CA LYS A 172 -8.89 19.68 -8.48
C LYS A 172 -8.33 20.23 -7.16
N GLY A 173 -7.66 19.40 -6.37
CA GLY A 173 -7.02 19.79 -5.12
C GLY A 173 -5.56 20.21 -5.25
N ASP A 174 -5.06 20.43 -6.47
CA ASP A 174 -3.66 20.77 -6.78
C ASP A 174 -2.61 19.86 -6.10
N ASN A 175 -2.94 18.57 -5.98
CA ASN A 175 -2.13 17.58 -5.26
C ASN A 175 -1.76 16.38 -6.15
N LEU A 176 -1.68 16.59 -7.47
CA LEU A 176 -1.21 15.59 -8.43
C LEU A 176 0.03 16.11 -9.18
N ASP A 177 1.21 15.58 -8.84
CA ASP A 177 2.45 15.86 -9.58
C ASP A 177 2.61 14.92 -10.80
N ALA A 178 2.54 13.60 -10.57
CA ALA A 178 2.76 12.60 -11.60
C ALA A 178 2.08 11.26 -11.29
N VAL A 179 1.82 10.49 -12.36
CA VAL A 179 1.44 9.08 -12.31
C VAL A 179 2.65 8.24 -12.70
N HIS A 180 3.07 7.36 -11.81
CA HIS A 180 4.14 6.40 -12.07
C HIS A 180 3.51 5.09 -12.54
N ASP A 181 3.80 4.72 -13.79
CA ASP A 181 3.42 3.45 -14.34
C ASP A 181 4.51 2.41 -14.07
N ILE A 182 4.19 1.42 -13.26
CA ILE A 182 5.12 0.38 -12.82
C ILE A 182 4.67 -0.96 -13.39
N THR A 183 5.59 -1.65 -14.04
CA THR A 183 5.46 -3.05 -14.45
C THR A 183 6.51 -3.86 -13.70
N VAL A 184 6.08 -4.93 -13.05
CA VAL A 184 6.96 -5.84 -12.30
C VAL A 184 6.97 -7.18 -13.02
N ALA A 185 8.16 -7.69 -13.33
CA ALA A 185 8.34 -8.99 -13.94
C ALA A 185 9.29 -9.85 -13.11
N TYR A 186 9.02 -11.15 -13.10
CA TYR A 186 9.76 -12.13 -12.31
C TYR A 186 10.37 -13.17 -13.26
N PRO A 187 11.70 -13.17 -13.48
CA PRO A 187 12.35 -14.18 -14.30
C PRO A 187 12.10 -15.60 -13.79
N GLN A 188 11.99 -15.75 -12.46
CA GLN A 188 11.82 -17.03 -11.79
C GLN A 188 10.89 -16.86 -10.58
N ASN A 189 10.11 -17.90 -10.27
CA ASN A 189 9.24 -17.99 -9.08
C ASN A 189 8.29 -16.79 -8.90
N ILE A 190 7.25 -16.70 -9.73
CA ILE A 190 6.20 -15.68 -9.59
C ILE A 190 5.48 -15.89 -8.23
N PRO A 191 5.53 -14.93 -7.30
CA PRO A 191 4.86 -15.05 -6.02
C PRO A 191 3.35 -14.78 -6.21
N GLN A 192 2.56 -15.83 -6.42
CA GLN A 192 1.11 -15.70 -6.61
C GLN A 192 0.29 -15.94 -5.34
N THR A 193 0.84 -16.65 -4.35
CA THR A 193 0.11 -17.00 -3.13
C THR A 193 1.00 -16.90 -1.90
N GLU A 194 0.40 -16.65 -0.73
CA GLU A 194 1.07 -16.63 0.58
C GLU A 194 1.71 -17.99 0.90
N ARG A 195 1.25 -19.07 0.25
CA ARG A 195 1.88 -20.39 0.32
C ARG A 195 3.33 -20.35 -0.17
N HIS A 196 3.68 -19.52 -1.14
CA HIS A 196 5.06 -19.38 -1.60
C HIS A 196 5.95 -18.80 -0.48
N LEU A 197 5.41 -17.90 0.35
CA LEU A 197 6.10 -17.38 1.54
C LEU A 197 6.33 -18.48 2.58
N LEU A 198 5.30 -19.30 2.87
CA LEU A 198 5.40 -20.45 3.78
C LEU A 198 6.42 -21.50 3.33
N LEU A 199 6.53 -21.70 2.01
CA LEU A 199 7.48 -22.63 1.41
C LEU A 199 8.89 -22.02 1.28
N GLY A 200 9.06 -20.73 1.56
CA GLY A 200 10.34 -20.02 1.40
C GLY A 200 10.77 -19.85 -0.05
N LEU A 201 9.81 -19.91 -0.99
CA LEU A 201 10.02 -19.73 -2.42
C LEU A 201 9.98 -18.24 -2.74
N PHE A 202 11.09 -17.55 -2.49
CA PHE A 202 11.24 -16.14 -2.85
C PHE A 202 11.86 -15.99 -4.24
N PRO A 203 11.42 -15.00 -5.04
CA PRO A 203 12.09 -14.66 -6.29
C PRO A 203 13.52 -14.22 -6.00
N ARG A 204 14.49 -14.74 -6.77
CA ARG A 204 15.90 -14.34 -6.66
C ARG A 204 16.17 -13.01 -7.35
N GLU A 205 15.38 -12.71 -8.37
CA GLU A 205 15.52 -11.55 -9.22
C GLU A 205 14.13 -10.98 -9.52
N ILE A 206 14.03 -9.66 -9.54
CA ILE A 206 12.79 -8.92 -9.82
C ILE A 206 13.17 -7.75 -10.72
N HIS A 207 12.48 -7.64 -11.86
CA HIS A 207 12.70 -6.55 -12.80
C HIS A 207 11.57 -5.54 -12.67
N PHE A 208 11.94 -4.28 -12.53
CA PHE A 208 11.01 -3.15 -12.49
C PHE A 208 11.19 -2.33 -13.76
N HIS A 209 10.09 -2.11 -14.47
CA HIS A 209 10.00 -1.11 -15.52
C HIS A 209 9.12 0.03 -15.01
N VAL A 210 9.71 1.21 -14.86
CA VAL A 210 9.06 2.38 -14.26
C VAL A 210 9.04 3.52 -15.27
N ARG A 211 7.84 4.06 -15.55
CA ARG A 211 7.67 5.22 -16.41
C ARG A 211 6.89 6.31 -15.68
N ARG A 212 7.46 7.51 -15.60
CA ARG A 212 6.81 8.68 -14.97
C ARG A 212 6.03 9.49 -16.01
N PHE A 213 4.77 9.77 -15.73
CA PHE A 213 3.92 10.67 -16.51
C PHE A 213 3.55 11.87 -15.65
N SER A 214 3.98 13.07 -16.04
CA SER A 214 3.58 14.30 -15.32
C SER A 214 2.08 14.54 -15.42
N ALA A 215 1.51 15.28 -14.47
CA ALA A 215 0.09 15.61 -14.47
C ALA A 215 -0.35 16.39 -15.72
N ALA A 216 0.57 17.16 -16.31
CA ALA A 216 0.37 17.93 -17.54
C ALA A 216 0.24 17.03 -18.80
N CYS A 217 0.89 15.86 -18.81
CA CYS A 217 0.81 14.92 -19.94
C CYS A 217 -0.46 14.07 -19.94
N LEU A 218 -1.21 14.06 -18.84
CA LEU A 218 -2.40 13.24 -18.69
C LEU A 218 -3.61 13.94 -19.36
N PRO A 219 -4.49 13.20 -20.08
CA PRO A 219 -5.68 13.79 -20.70
C PRO A 219 -6.63 14.47 -19.70
N SER A 220 -7.33 15.53 -20.12
CA SER A 220 -8.26 16.26 -19.24
C SER A 220 -9.66 15.65 -19.13
N SER A 221 -10.18 15.04 -20.21
CA SER A 221 -11.51 14.40 -20.20
C SER A 221 -11.46 13.02 -19.55
N GLU A 222 -12.54 12.64 -18.88
CA GLU A 222 -12.68 11.34 -18.23
C GLU A 222 -12.58 10.19 -19.24
N GLU A 223 -13.26 10.29 -20.38
CA GLU A 223 -13.25 9.27 -21.43
C GLU A 223 -11.85 9.08 -22.04
N ARG A 224 -11.08 10.16 -22.15
CA ARG A 224 -9.69 10.10 -22.61
C ARG A 224 -8.77 9.49 -21.55
N LEU A 225 -9.01 9.76 -20.26
CA LEU A 225 -8.27 9.12 -19.17
C LEU A 225 -8.56 7.61 -19.07
N GLN A 226 -9.81 7.21 -19.28
CA GLN A 226 -10.17 5.79 -19.31
C GLN A 226 -9.41 5.06 -20.43
N ARG A 227 -9.42 5.62 -21.65
CA ARG A 227 -8.66 5.09 -22.79
C ARG A 227 -7.16 5.08 -22.53
N TRP A 228 -6.62 6.14 -21.92
CA TRP A 228 -5.21 6.21 -21.53
C TRP A 228 -4.83 5.08 -20.57
N CYS A 229 -5.68 4.77 -19.59
CA CYS A 229 -5.45 3.66 -18.65
C CYS A 229 -5.50 2.30 -19.37
N GLN A 230 -6.50 2.07 -20.23
CA GLN A 230 -6.58 0.85 -21.04
C GLN A 230 -5.36 0.67 -21.95
N GLU A 231 -4.88 1.76 -22.57
CA GLU A 231 -3.66 1.77 -23.37
C GLU A 231 -2.45 1.27 -22.57
N ARG A 232 -2.26 1.80 -21.35
CA ARG A 232 -1.13 1.39 -20.50
C ARG A 232 -1.18 -0.10 -20.18
N TRP A 233 -2.37 -0.67 -19.96
CA TRP A 233 -2.51 -2.12 -19.75
C TRP A 233 -2.20 -2.94 -20.99
N ARG A 234 -2.59 -2.46 -22.17
CA ARG A 234 -2.21 -3.09 -23.44
C ARG A 234 -0.69 -3.08 -23.64
N GLU A 235 -0.04 -1.96 -23.37
CA GLU A 235 1.43 -1.86 -23.43
C GLU A 235 2.09 -2.81 -22.42
N LYS A 236 1.53 -2.95 -21.21
CA LYS A 236 2.03 -3.89 -20.19
C LYS A 236 1.91 -5.33 -20.63
N GLU A 237 0.78 -5.72 -21.20
CA GLU A 237 0.58 -7.07 -21.74
C GLU A 237 1.66 -7.41 -22.77
N GLN A 238 1.87 -6.51 -23.74
CA GLN A 238 2.89 -6.70 -24.76
C GLN A 238 4.30 -6.76 -24.16
N ARG A 239 4.63 -5.82 -23.26
CA ARG A 239 5.94 -5.78 -22.59
C ARG A 239 6.23 -7.05 -21.79
N LEU A 240 5.25 -7.57 -21.06
CA LEU A 240 5.41 -8.82 -20.31
C LEU A 240 5.55 -10.01 -21.25
N ARG A 241 4.78 -10.04 -22.34
CA ARG A 241 4.92 -11.06 -23.38
C ARG A 241 6.32 -11.10 -23.99
N ASP A 242 6.88 -9.94 -24.31
CA ASP A 242 8.22 -9.83 -24.86
C ASP A 242 9.28 -10.22 -23.81
N PHE A 243 9.13 -9.75 -22.57
CA PHE A 243 10.00 -10.12 -21.45
C PHE A 243 10.08 -11.65 -21.25
N TYR A 244 8.93 -12.34 -21.23
CA TYR A 244 8.90 -13.79 -21.02
C TYR A 244 9.31 -14.62 -22.24
N ARG A 245 9.31 -14.02 -23.44
CA ARG A 245 9.83 -14.65 -24.68
C ARG A 245 11.32 -14.41 -24.88
N SER A 246 11.87 -13.34 -24.33
CA SER A 246 13.29 -13.00 -24.43
C SER A 246 14.18 -13.96 -23.65
N GLU A 247 15.35 -14.26 -24.19
CA GLU A 247 16.43 -14.99 -23.52
C GLU A 247 17.74 -14.22 -23.72
N PRO A 248 18.35 -13.65 -22.66
CA PRO A 248 17.91 -13.67 -21.26
C PRO A 248 16.69 -12.77 -21.01
N ARG A 249 15.83 -13.15 -20.05
CA ARG A 249 14.64 -12.39 -19.65
C ARG A 249 14.99 -11.00 -19.13
N ARG A 250 14.83 -9.98 -19.96
CA ARG A 250 15.13 -8.57 -19.65
C ARG A 250 14.16 -7.63 -20.35
N PHE A 251 14.06 -6.40 -19.86
CA PHE A 251 13.34 -5.34 -20.58
C PHE A 251 14.28 -4.68 -21.60
N ASP A 252 13.73 -4.24 -22.72
CA ASP A 252 14.50 -3.68 -23.85
C ASP A 252 15.06 -2.28 -23.59
N GLU A 253 14.47 -1.53 -22.65
CA GLU A 253 14.86 -0.16 -22.36
C GLU A 253 16.16 -0.07 -21.54
N PRO A 254 16.95 1.00 -21.73
CA PRO A 254 18.21 1.17 -21.01
C PRO A 254 17.97 1.11 -19.51
N GLU A 255 18.73 0.24 -18.83
CA GLU A 255 18.75 0.18 -17.37
C GLU A 255 19.03 1.58 -16.84
N ALA A 256 18.02 2.20 -16.22
CA ALA A 256 18.28 3.37 -15.40
C ALA A 256 19.37 2.95 -14.41
N ARG A 257 20.48 3.70 -14.36
CA ARG A 257 21.52 3.49 -13.35
C ARG A 257 20.87 3.76 -12.00
N VAL A 258 20.28 2.73 -11.41
CA VAL A 258 19.99 2.70 -9.99
C VAL A 258 21.37 2.94 -9.37
N PRO A 259 21.54 4.02 -8.57
CA PRO A 259 22.82 4.28 -7.93
C PRO A 259 23.28 2.97 -7.30
N PRO A 260 24.54 2.55 -7.56
CA PRO A 260 24.98 1.17 -7.39
C PRO A 260 24.35 0.62 -6.13
N CYS A 261 23.52 -0.40 -6.33
CA CYS A 261 22.87 -1.10 -5.23
C CYS A 261 23.95 -1.34 -4.18
N LYS A 262 23.65 -0.87 -2.96
CA LYS A 262 24.49 -0.95 -1.78
C LYS A 262 25.28 -2.26 -1.82
N SER A 263 26.61 -2.21 -1.67
CA SER A 263 27.48 -3.42 -1.61
C SER A 263 26.77 -4.57 -0.88
N GLU A 264 26.90 -5.81 -1.36
CA GLU A 264 26.28 -7.01 -0.74
C GLU A 264 26.39 -7.03 0.79
N LEU A 265 27.54 -6.60 1.31
CA LEU A 265 27.79 -6.42 2.74
C LEU A 265 26.81 -5.45 3.41
N ARG A 266 26.60 -4.27 2.84
CA ARG A 266 25.67 -3.26 3.37
C ARG A 266 24.22 -3.75 3.33
N VAL A 267 23.81 -4.47 2.27
CA VAL A 267 22.47 -5.08 2.22
C VAL A 267 22.33 -6.13 3.31
N THR A 268 23.34 -6.98 3.49
CA THR A 268 23.37 -8.01 4.54
C THR A 268 23.33 -7.40 5.94
N LEU A 269 24.10 -6.34 6.20
CA LEU A 269 24.09 -5.62 7.47
C LEU A 269 22.74 -4.97 7.76
N ILE A 270 22.09 -4.35 6.76
CA ILE A 270 20.75 -3.78 6.94
C ILE A 270 19.72 -4.88 7.26
N LYS A 271 19.77 -6.02 6.56
CA LYS A 271 18.92 -7.18 6.84
C LYS A 271 19.14 -7.69 8.28
N ALA A 272 20.40 -7.86 8.69
CA ALA A 272 20.75 -8.33 10.03
C ALA A 272 20.31 -7.34 11.12
N ALA A 273 20.57 -6.05 10.94
CA ALA A 273 20.14 -5.00 11.87
C ALA A 273 18.61 -4.92 11.99
N SER A 274 17.90 -5.06 10.87
CA SER A 274 16.43 -5.09 10.86
C SER A 274 15.89 -6.29 11.60
N LEU A 275 16.46 -7.48 11.35
CA LEU A 275 16.06 -8.70 12.04
C LEU A 275 16.31 -8.58 13.55
N LEU A 276 17.49 -8.10 13.95
CA LEU A 276 17.83 -7.88 15.35
C LEU A 276 16.86 -6.90 16.02
N TYR A 277 16.58 -5.76 15.36
CA TYR A 277 15.64 -4.76 15.86
C TYR A 277 14.25 -5.34 16.07
N TRP A 278 13.68 -6.03 15.08
CA TRP A 278 12.33 -6.59 15.19
C TRP A 278 12.25 -7.74 16.17
N SER A 279 13.25 -8.61 16.23
CA SER A 279 13.33 -9.66 17.24
C SER A 279 13.43 -9.09 18.65
N ALA A 280 14.31 -8.10 18.87
CA ALA A 280 14.43 -7.43 20.16
C ALA A 280 13.13 -6.72 20.56
N PHE A 281 12.49 -5.99 19.64
CA PHE A 281 11.22 -5.33 19.88
C PHE A 281 10.13 -6.31 20.32
N ILE A 282 9.95 -7.41 19.58
CA ILE A 282 8.97 -8.45 19.92
C ILE A 282 9.28 -9.06 21.30
N SER A 283 10.54 -9.39 21.57
CA SER A 283 10.96 -9.93 22.86
C SER A 283 10.72 -8.96 24.01
N LEU A 284 10.99 -7.66 23.84
CA LEU A 284 10.70 -6.64 24.84
C LEU A 284 9.19 -6.48 25.08
N CYS A 285 8.37 -6.50 24.03
CA CYS A 285 6.91 -6.47 24.17
C CYS A 285 6.40 -7.68 24.97
N CYS A 286 6.88 -8.89 24.65
CA CYS A 286 6.52 -10.10 25.39
C CYS A 286 6.98 -10.04 26.84
N ALA A 287 8.22 -9.63 27.10
CA ALA A 287 8.77 -9.50 28.45
C ALA A 287 8.01 -8.45 29.27
N GLY A 288 7.70 -7.29 28.68
CA GLY A 288 6.90 -6.24 29.32
C GLY A 288 5.50 -6.73 29.67
N LEU A 289 4.85 -7.47 28.78
CA LEU A 289 3.52 -8.05 29.03
C LEU A 289 3.56 -9.10 30.14
N TRP A 290 4.65 -9.85 30.24
CA TRP A 290 4.84 -10.83 31.32
C TRP A 290 5.09 -10.15 32.67
N LEU A 291 5.94 -9.14 32.70
CA LEU A 291 6.44 -8.53 33.94
C LEU A 291 5.50 -7.46 34.51
N TRP A 292 4.81 -6.67 33.66
CA TRP A 292 4.15 -5.44 34.10
C TRP A 292 2.62 -5.48 33.91
N THR A 293 1.89 -5.43 35.02
CA THR A 293 0.40 -5.35 35.02
C THR A 293 -0.15 -4.13 34.28
N PRO A 294 0.40 -2.90 34.42
CA PRO A 294 -0.10 -1.75 33.67
C PRO A 294 -0.01 -1.94 32.16
N LEU A 295 1.04 -2.59 31.67
CA LEU A 295 1.21 -2.85 30.25
C LEU A 295 0.17 -3.84 29.71
N ARG A 296 -0.21 -4.84 30.52
CA ARG A 296 -1.30 -5.77 30.19
C ARG A 296 -2.66 -5.07 30.09
N LEU A 297 -2.95 -4.15 31.03
CA LEU A 297 -4.17 -3.36 31.00
C LEU A 297 -4.21 -2.43 29.78
N TYR A 298 -3.09 -1.75 29.48
CA TYR A 298 -2.96 -0.93 28.27
C TYR A 298 -3.18 -1.75 27.00
N PHE A 299 -2.52 -2.91 26.89
CA PHE A 299 -2.66 -3.81 25.76
C PHE A 299 -4.12 -4.26 25.57
N LEU A 300 -4.79 -4.68 26.65
CA LEU A 300 -6.19 -5.07 26.60
C LEU A 300 -7.09 -3.90 26.15
N LEU A 301 -6.85 -2.71 26.69
CA LEU A 301 -7.59 -1.50 26.32
C LEU A 301 -7.41 -1.16 24.83
N MET A 302 -6.19 -1.25 24.29
CA MET A 302 -5.91 -1.04 22.87
C MET A 302 -6.59 -2.09 21.99
N VAL A 303 -6.57 -3.38 22.38
CA VAL A 303 -7.28 -4.43 21.64
C VAL A 303 -8.78 -4.18 21.63
N ILE A 304 -9.37 -3.82 22.78
CA ILE A 304 -10.79 -3.45 22.87
C ILE A 304 -11.08 -2.24 22.00
N PHE A 305 -10.23 -1.23 22.02
CA PHE A 305 -10.35 -0.05 21.15
C PHE A 305 -10.37 -0.45 19.67
N PHE A 306 -9.38 -1.20 19.20
CA PHE A 306 -9.27 -1.57 17.80
C PHE A 306 -10.40 -2.50 17.33
N LEU A 307 -10.91 -3.39 18.19
CA LEU A 307 -12.09 -4.20 17.88
C LEU A 307 -13.38 -3.38 17.91
N GLY A 308 -13.49 -2.44 18.85
CA GLY A 308 -14.65 -1.57 19.04
C GLY A 308 -14.83 -0.57 17.90
N GLN A 309 -13.76 0.14 17.51
CA GLN A 309 -13.80 1.10 16.40
C GLN A 309 -14.25 0.46 15.08
N GLN A 310 -13.85 -0.80 14.83
CA GLN A 310 -14.23 -1.50 13.60
C GLN A 310 -15.76 -1.69 13.51
N ARG A 311 -16.43 -1.87 14.64
CA ARG A 311 -17.88 -2.04 14.76
C ARG A 311 -18.60 -0.69 14.76
N VAL A 312 -18.04 0.32 15.44
CA VAL A 312 -18.70 1.61 15.66
C VAL A 312 -18.50 2.58 14.50
N THR A 313 -17.26 2.79 14.08
CA THR A 313 -16.89 3.80 13.07
C THR A 313 -16.52 3.19 11.73
N GLY A 314 -16.24 1.88 11.71
CA GLY A 314 -15.92 1.12 10.51
C GLY A 314 -14.44 1.10 10.13
N GLY A 315 -13.58 1.70 10.97
CA GLY A 315 -12.13 1.85 10.77
C GLY A 315 -11.57 3.09 11.49
N VAL A 316 -10.27 3.06 11.82
CA VAL A 316 -9.54 4.21 12.41
C VAL A 316 -9.40 5.34 11.39
N GLU A 317 -9.25 5.02 10.12
CA GLU A 317 -9.20 5.97 9.00
C GLU A 317 -10.48 6.81 8.93
N LEU A 318 -11.64 6.23 9.25
CA LEU A 318 -12.91 6.96 9.28
C LEU A 318 -13.04 7.85 10.51
N MET A 319 -12.44 7.44 11.64
CA MET A 319 -12.34 8.29 12.83
C MET A 319 -11.47 9.52 12.56
N GLU A 320 -10.32 9.33 11.92
CA GLU A 320 -9.40 10.39 11.51
C GLU A 320 -10.13 11.43 10.63
N LEU A 321 -10.85 10.99 9.59
CA LEU A 321 -11.65 11.88 8.74
C LEU A 321 -12.75 12.61 9.51
N ALA A 322 -13.39 11.96 10.49
CA ALA A 322 -14.39 12.61 11.34
C ALA A 322 -13.76 13.69 12.25
N CYS A 323 -12.57 13.43 12.80
CA CYS A 323 -11.84 14.38 13.63
C CYS A 323 -11.39 15.59 12.80
N HIS A 324 -10.87 15.37 11.59
CA HIS A 324 -10.49 16.46 10.68
C HIS A 324 -11.67 17.35 10.30
N ARG A 325 -12.85 16.78 10.01
CA ARG A 325 -14.05 17.58 9.72
C ARG A 325 -14.49 18.45 10.89
N ARG A 326 -14.38 17.95 12.12
CA ARG A 326 -14.65 18.75 13.33
C ARG A 326 -13.64 19.87 13.49
N TRP A 327 -12.37 19.59 13.26
CA TRP A 327 -11.28 20.57 13.36
C TRP A 327 -11.42 21.69 12.32
N SER A 328 -11.59 21.33 11.05
CA SER A 328 -11.78 22.30 9.94
C SER A 328 -13.06 23.12 10.10
N GLY A 329 -14.16 22.50 10.51
CA GLY A 329 -15.41 23.22 10.81
C GLY A 329 -15.32 24.17 12.01
N ALA A 330 -14.38 23.95 12.94
CA ALA A 330 -14.10 24.87 14.04
C ALA A 330 -13.28 26.09 13.58
N GLN A 331 -12.36 25.91 12.64
CA GLN A 331 -11.57 27.01 12.07
C GLN A 331 -12.42 27.95 11.22
N VAL A 332 -13.34 27.42 10.40
CA VAL A 332 -14.26 28.23 9.56
C VAL A 332 -15.24 29.08 10.39
N LYS A 333 -15.43 28.80 11.67
CA LYS A 333 -16.27 29.61 12.57
C LYS A 333 -15.51 30.72 13.29
N GLN A 334 -14.18 30.75 13.18
CA GLN A 334 -13.31 31.72 13.87
C GLN A 334 -12.74 32.79 12.92
N ASP A 335 -12.85 32.58 11.60
CA ASP A 335 -12.69 33.60 10.56
C ASP A 335 -14.06 34.22 10.22
#